data_AF-A0A0K8JD86-F1
#
_entry.id   AF-A0A0K8JD86-F1
#
_cell.length_a   1.000
_cell.length_b   1.000
_cell.length_c   1.000
_cell.angle_alpha   90.00
_cell.angle_beta   90.00
_cell.angle_gamma   90.00
#
_symmetry.space_group_name_H-M   'P 1'
#
loop_
_entity.id
_entity.type
_entity.pdbx_description
1 polymer ?
#
loop_
_entity_poly.entity_id
_entity_poly.type
_entity_poly.pdbx_seq_one_letter_code
_entity_poly.pdbx_strand_id
1 'polypeptide(L)'
;MLESIYLPKLNHLVPTLDSTLLKIMEEAGELARAVLKFLPFESLQRDLVLQNAAAAVLLDDVAGELLDVAQTCVTMIFVMEDMPEFAGVSTEELINTHLSKLEAKGYRFDHTPAYSITTEGNYKYLVLPRLLLEEVTLLTTVCKIQEELGELTQFLGKRLGASGETSRLPRDEALQGCAEELLDVAQCCFTMMYILAERYGADIGILVERHIEKLRRKGYCTR
;
A
#
# COMPACT_ATOMS: atom_id res chain seq x y z
N MET A 1 -14.12 -16.37 4.93
CA MET A 1 -13.35 -15.70 3.87
C MET A 1 -13.25 -14.24 4.29
N LEU A 2 -12.05 -13.67 4.34
CA LEU A 2 -11.91 -12.24 4.64
C LEU A 2 -12.42 -11.43 3.44
N GLU A 3 -13.02 -10.28 3.72
CA GLU A 3 -13.42 -9.34 2.69
C GLU A 3 -12.19 -8.73 2.02
N SER A 4 -12.23 -8.56 0.70
CA SER A 4 -11.16 -7.95 -0.07
C SER A 4 -11.07 -6.43 0.16
N ILE A 5 -9.87 -5.90 0.19
CA ILE A 5 -9.63 -4.45 0.34
C ILE A 5 -9.68 -3.81 -1.04
N TYR A 6 -10.67 -2.94 -1.28
CA TYR A 6 -10.81 -2.20 -2.55
C TYR A 6 -10.41 -0.74 -2.35
N LEU A 7 -9.29 -0.33 -2.94
CA LEU A 7 -8.82 1.07 -2.88
C LEU A 7 -9.08 1.80 -4.20
N PRO A 8 -9.82 2.93 -4.20
CA PRO A 8 -10.19 3.64 -5.42
C PRO A 8 -9.05 4.49 -6.00
N LYS A 9 -9.10 4.78 -7.30
CA LYS A 9 -8.38 5.92 -7.90
C LYS A 9 -8.96 7.25 -7.38
N LEU A 10 -8.08 8.16 -6.94
CA LEU A 10 -8.47 9.50 -6.48
C LEU A 10 -8.55 10.48 -7.65
N ASN A 11 -9.69 10.46 -8.32
CA ASN A 11 -9.94 11.19 -9.58
C ASN A 11 -9.82 12.73 -9.50
N HIS A 12 -9.74 13.31 -8.31
CA HIS A 12 -9.55 14.76 -8.11
C HIS A 12 -8.11 15.15 -7.77
N LEU A 13 -7.20 14.18 -7.71
CA LEU A 13 -5.79 14.43 -7.50
C LEU A 13 -5.02 14.30 -8.83
N VAL A 14 -3.96 15.09 -8.95
CA VAL A 14 -3.00 15.01 -10.06
C VAL A 14 -1.59 14.87 -9.47
N PRO A 15 -1.29 13.76 -8.78
CA PRO A 15 0.00 13.58 -8.13
C PRO A 15 1.11 13.36 -9.18
N THR A 16 2.31 13.82 -8.85
CA THR A 16 3.56 13.42 -9.50
C THR A 16 4.28 12.40 -8.63
N LEU A 17 5.20 11.61 -9.21
CA LEU A 17 6.04 10.68 -8.43
C LEU A 17 6.78 11.37 -7.28
N ASP A 18 7.27 12.59 -7.48
CA ASP A 18 7.96 13.36 -6.44
C ASP A 18 6.99 13.75 -5.30
N SER A 19 5.78 14.22 -5.64
CA SER A 19 4.77 14.55 -4.62
C SER A 19 4.25 13.30 -3.89
N THR A 20 4.16 12.18 -4.61
CA THR A 20 3.79 10.88 -4.06
C THR A 20 4.84 10.39 -3.08
N LEU A 21 6.13 10.48 -3.42
CA LEU A 21 7.21 10.12 -2.50
C LEU A 21 7.10 10.91 -1.19
N LEU A 22 6.93 12.23 -1.27
CA LEU A 22 6.77 13.07 -0.08
C LEU A 22 5.54 12.66 0.74
N LYS A 23 4.43 12.36 0.07
CA LYS A 23 3.19 11.95 0.74
C LYS A 23 3.32 10.59 1.41
N ILE A 24 3.92 9.60 0.76
CA ILE A 24 4.12 8.28 1.38
C ILE A 24 5.12 8.37 2.52
N MET A 25 6.16 9.21 2.43
CA MET A 25 7.07 9.44 3.56
C MET A 25 6.35 10.01 4.79
N GLU A 26 5.40 10.94 4.58
CA GLU A 26 4.54 11.48 5.65
C GLU A 26 3.69 10.37 6.27
N GLU A 27 2.93 9.64 5.45
CA GLU A 27 2.00 8.59 5.90
C GLU A 27 2.73 7.40 6.54
N ALA A 28 3.90 7.01 6.03
CA ALA A 28 4.73 5.97 6.64
C ALA A 28 5.24 6.41 8.03
N GLY A 29 5.54 7.69 8.22
CA GLY A 29 5.89 8.26 9.52
C GLY A 29 4.70 8.26 10.48
N GLU A 30 3.49 8.56 10.00
CA GLU A 30 2.26 8.47 10.79
C GLU A 30 1.95 7.03 11.21
N LEU A 31 2.09 6.07 10.28
CA LEU A 31 1.99 4.64 10.55
C LEU A 31 3.01 4.19 11.61
N ALA A 32 4.29 4.56 11.45
CA ALA A 32 5.33 4.21 12.43
C ALA A 32 4.97 4.71 13.83
N ARG A 33 4.46 5.94 13.93
CA ARG A 33 3.99 6.52 15.20
C ARG A 33 2.79 5.78 15.77
N ALA A 34 1.80 5.41 14.94
CA ALA A 34 0.64 4.63 15.39
C ALA A 34 1.06 3.24 15.90
N VAL A 35 1.94 2.56 15.16
CA VAL A 35 2.50 1.26 15.55
C VAL A 35 3.23 1.37 16.89
N LEU A 36 4.13 2.35 17.06
CA LEU A 36 4.86 2.56 18.30
C LEU A 36 3.93 2.73 19.52
N LYS A 37 2.80 3.41 19.35
CA LYS A 37 1.79 3.55 20.42
C LYS A 37 1.07 2.25 20.72
N PHE A 38 0.82 1.42 19.70
CA PHE A 38 0.15 0.12 19.85
C PHE A 38 1.09 -0.99 20.35
N LEU A 39 2.41 -0.89 20.16
CA LEU A 39 3.39 -1.92 20.55
C LEU A 39 3.21 -2.52 21.96
N PRO A 40 2.89 -1.75 23.02
CA PRO A 40 2.64 -2.32 24.35
C PRO A 40 1.50 -3.35 24.41
N PHE A 41 0.60 -3.33 23.42
CA PHE A 41 -0.56 -4.20 23.32
C PHE A 41 -0.41 -5.30 22.26
N GLU A 42 0.67 -5.31 21.47
CA GLU A 42 0.81 -6.22 20.32
C GLU A 42 0.77 -7.71 20.75
N SER A 43 1.36 -8.04 21.90
CA SER A 43 1.38 -9.41 22.44
C SER A 43 0.07 -9.86 23.07
N LEU A 44 -0.90 -8.96 23.24
CA LEU A 44 -2.20 -9.32 23.82
C LEU A 44 -3.00 -10.20 22.87
N GLN A 45 -3.75 -11.13 23.45
CA GLN A 45 -4.76 -11.90 22.72
C GLN A 45 -5.92 -11.01 22.29
N ARG A 46 -6.59 -11.39 21.20
CA ARG A 46 -7.73 -10.69 20.60
C ARG A 46 -8.74 -10.18 21.63
N ASP A 47 -9.24 -11.05 22.50
CA ASP A 47 -10.29 -10.68 23.46
C ASP A 47 -9.83 -9.58 24.44
N LEU A 48 -8.55 -9.59 24.82
CA LEU A 48 -7.96 -8.56 25.69
C LEU A 48 -7.77 -7.24 24.97
N VAL A 49 -7.41 -7.25 23.69
CA VAL A 49 -7.35 -6.04 22.86
C VAL A 49 -8.73 -5.41 22.72
N LEU A 50 -9.75 -6.22 22.44
CA LEU A 50 -11.13 -5.74 22.27
C LEU A 50 -11.77 -5.23 23.55
N GLN A 51 -11.39 -5.78 24.72
CA GLN A 51 -11.86 -5.29 26.03
C GLN A 51 -11.10 -4.04 26.51
N ASN A 52 -9.93 -3.77 25.94
CA ASN A 52 -9.14 -2.59 26.28
C ASN A 52 -9.46 -1.44 25.30
N ALA A 53 -10.25 -0.48 25.76
CA ALA A 53 -10.67 0.67 24.94
C ALA A 53 -9.48 1.45 24.33
N ALA A 54 -8.36 1.58 25.05
CA ALA A 54 -7.18 2.26 24.52
C ALA A 54 -6.49 1.42 23.42
N ALA A 55 -6.34 0.11 23.63
CA ALA A 55 -5.74 -0.78 22.63
C ALA A 55 -6.60 -0.85 21.35
N ALA A 56 -7.92 -0.91 21.50
CA ALA A 56 -8.85 -0.93 20.36
C ALA A 56 -8.74 0.33 19.51
N VAL A 57 -8.69 1.52 20.12
CA VAL A 57 -8.49 2.80 19.40
C VAL A 57 -7.12 2.84 18.71
N LEU A 58 -6.07 2.39 19.38
CA LEU A 58 -4.72 2.40 18.80
C LEU A 58 -4.56 1.39 17.65
N LEU A 59 -5.25 0.24 17.71
CA LEU A 59 -5.31 -0.70 16.61
C LEU A 59 -6.05 -0.10 15.40
N ASP A 60 -7.13 0.62 15.67
CA ASP A 60 -7.92 1.33 14.66
C ASP A 60 -7.10 2.44 13.98
N ASP A 61 -6.29 3.18 14.75
CA ASP A 61 -5.32 4.13 14.24
C ASP A 61 -4.31 3.44 13.31
N VAL A 62 -3.68 2.34 13.74
CA VAL A 62 -2.72 1.57 12.92
C VAL A 62 -3.35 1.13 11.60
N ALA A 63 -4.56 0.58 11.64
CA ALA A 63 -5.26 0.14 10.44
C ALA A 63 -5.61 1.31 9.50
N GLY A 64 -5.98 2.46 10.07
CA GLY A 64 -6.23 3.69 9.32
C GLY A 64 -4.99 4.18 8.57
N GLU A 65 -3.84 4.19 9.24
CA GLU A 65 -2.57 4.62 8.64
C GLU A 65 -2.04 3.63 7.59
N LEU A 66 -2.24 2.31 7.79
CA LEU A 66 -1.94 1.30 6.76
C LEU A 66 -2.74 1.55 5.47
N LEU A 67 -4.02 1.91 5.60
CA LEU A 67 -4.87 2.25 4.46
C LEU A 67 -4.43 3.54 3.78
N ASP A 68 -3.98 4.56 4.54
CA ASP A 68 -3.45 5.81 3.95
C ASP A 68 -2.21 5.55 3.10
N VAL A 69 -1.20 4.85 3.65
CA VAL A 69 0.02 4.47 2.91
C VAL A 69 -0.34 3.69 1.64
N ALA A 70 -1.20 2.66 1.77
CA ALA A 70 -1.64 1.86 0.63
C ALA A 70 -2.36 2.71 -0.42
N GLN A 71 -3.28 3.58 -0.01
CA GLN A 71 -4.08 4.41 -0.89
C GLN A 71 -3.21 5.35 -1.72
N THR A 72 -2.18 5.94 -1.14
CA THR A 72 -1.25 6.81 -1.88
C THR A 72 -0.49 6.03 -2.95
N CYS A 73 -0.02 4.82 -2.64
CA CYS A 73 0.60 3.92 -3.63
C CYS A 73 -0.37 3.55 -4.76
N VAL A 74 -1.57 3.08 -4.42
CA VAL A 74 -2.60 2.68 -5.41
C VAL A 74 -2.98 3.84 -6.32
N THR A 75 -3.15 5.04 -5.77
CA THR A 75 -3.47 6.23 -6.54
C THR A 75 -2.40 6.51 -7.60
N MET A 76 -1.12 6.45 -7.20
CA MET A 76 -0.03 6.70 -8.11
C MET A 76 0.08 5.64 -9.20
N ILE A 77 -0.12 4.35 -8.88
CA ILE A 77 -0.13 3.26 -9.86
C ILE A 77 -1.18 3.52 -10.97
N PHE A 78 -2.38 3.97 -10.59
CA PHE A 78 -3.42 4.32 -11.57
C PHE A 78 -3.15 5.62 -12.34
N VAL A 79 -2.33 6.53 -11.80
CA VAL A 79 -1.91 7.75 -12.50
C VAL A 79 -0.77 7.44 -13.47
N MET A 80 0.12 6.51 -13.13
CA MET A 80 1.21 6.06 -13.98
C MET A 80 0.69 5.41 -15.27
N GLU A 81 -0.39 4.62 -15.19
CA GLU A 81 -1.06 4.06 -16.38
C GLU A 81 -1.48 5.11 -17.42
N ASP A 82 -1.85 6.32 -16.98
CA ASP A 82 -2.25 7.42 -17.87
C ASP A 82 -1.05 8.26 -18.37
N MET A 83 0.17 7.99 -17.90
CA MET A 83 1.34 8.75 -18.32
C MET A 83 1.76 8.38 -19.75
N PRO A 84 2.13 9.36 -20.60
CA PRO A 84 2.56 9.09 -21.97
C PRO A 84 3.72 8.10 -22.08
N GLU A 85 4.58 8.02 -21.07
CA GLU A 85 5.74 7.15 -21.09
C GLU A 85 5.45 5.73 -20.57
N PHE A 86 4.25 5.51 -20.02
CA PHE A 86 3.66 4.19 -19.79
C PHE A 86 2.70 3.78 -20.90
N ALA A 87 2.64 4.53 -22.01
CA ALA A 87 1.76 4.22 -23.11
C ALA A 87 1.96 2.77 -23.60
N GLY A 88 0.97 1.92 -23.33
CA GLY A 88 0.98 0.51 -23.70
C GLY A 88 1.14 -0.48 -22.54
N VAL A 89 1.53 -0.02 -21.34
CA VAL A 89 1.62 -0.87 -20.14
C VAL A 89 0.40 -0.61 -19.26
N SER A 90 -0.43 -1.63 -19.08
CA SER A 90 -1.62 -1.53 -18.23
C SER A 90 -1.27 -1.73 -16.75
N THR A 91 -2.10 -1.19 -15.84
CA THR A 91 -1.97 -1.51 -14.41
C THR A 91 -2.04 -3.02 -14.15
N GLU A 92 -2.78 -3.76 -14.98
CA GLU A 92 -2.87 -5.22 -14.91
C GLU A 92 -1.51 -5.90 -15.19
N GLU A 93 -0.77 -5.43 -16.20
CA GLU A 93 0.56 -5.94 -16.52
C GLU A 93 1.57 -5.67 -15.39
N LEU A 94 1.50 -4.48 -14.77
CA LEU A 94 2.32 -4.14 -13.59
C LEU A 94 2.06 -5.09 -12.42
N ILE A 95 0.79 -5.37 -12.13
CA ILE A 95 0.42 -6.29 -11.04
C ILE A 95 0.86 -7.71 -11.36
N ASN A 96 0.63 -8.19 -12.59
CA ASN A 96 1.08 -9.53 -12.99
C ASN A 96 2.60 -9.71 -12.84
N THR A 97 3.37 -8.68 -13.23
CA THR A 97 4.82 -8.65 -13.06
C THR A 97 5.20 -8.71 -11.58
N HIS A 98 4.55 -7.89 -10.75
CA HIS A 98 4.76 -7.88 -9.31
C HIS A 98 4.42 -9.24 -8.65
N LEU A 99 3.27 -9.86 -8.97
CA LEU A 99 2.89 -11.16 -8.43
C LEU A 99 3.84 -12.28 -8.88
N SER A 100 4.28 -12.26 -10.14
CA SER A 100 5.30 -13.19 -10.65
C SER A 100 6.63 -13.02 -9.91
N LYS A 101 7.04 -11.79 -9.61
CA LYS A 101 8.22 -11.48 -8.79
C LYS A 101 8.07 -12.07 -7.38
N LEU A 102 6.90 -11.95 -6.76
CA LEU A 102 6.64 -12.51 -5.43
C LEU A 102 6.71 -14.04 -5.42
N GLU A 103 6.10 -14.70 -6.40
CA GLU A 103 6.19 -16.17 -6.56
C GLU A 103 7.65 -16.61 -6.74
N ALA A 104 8.43 -15.91 -7.57
CA ALA A 104 9.84 -16.20 -7.79
C ALA A 104 10.69 -16.03 -6.52
N LYS A 105 10.32 -15.08 -5.64
CA LYS A 105 10.91 -14.89 -4.31
C LYS A 105 10.44 -15.93 -3.28
N GLY A 106 9.50 -16.80 -3.64
CA GLY A 106 8.99 -17.89 -2.80
C GLY A 106 7.82 -17.50 -1.89
N TYR A 107 7.23 -16.31 -2.08
CA TYR A 107 6.03 -15.91 -1.36
C TYR A 107 4.84 -16.74 -1.84
N ARG A 108 4.02 -17.18 -0.89
CA ARG A 108 2.80 -17.95 -1.16
C ARG A 108 1.58 -17.08 -0.91
N PHE A 109 0.57 -17.18 -1.75
CA PHE A 109 -0.72 -16.51 -1.58
C PHE A 109 -1.79 -17.28 -2.34
N ASP A 110 -3.06 -17.01 -2.02
CA ASP A 110 -4.17 -17.62 -2.75
C ASP A 110 -4.31 -16.98 -4.13
N HIS A 111 -4.22 -17.79 -5.20
CA HIS A 111 -4.40 -17.34 -6.59
C HIS A 111 -5.87 -17.25 -7.00
N THR A 112 -6.81 -17.77 -6.19
CA THR A 112 -8.24 -17.78 -6.54
C THR A 112 -8.84 -16.37 -6.56
N PRO A 113 -8.49 -15.48 -5.62
CA PRO A 113 -8.79 -14.05 -5.70
C PRO A 113 -7.58 -13.20 -6.17
N ALA A 114 -6.60 -13.79 -6.89
CA ALA A 114 -5.20 -13.34 -7.06
C ALA A 114 -4.99 -11.82 -7.02
N TYR A 115 -5.79 -11.07 -7.77
CA TYR A 115 -5.99 -9.63 -7.65
C TYR A 115 -7.25 -9.28 -8.45
N SER A 116 -7.82 -8.10 -8.24
CA SER A 116 -8.85 -7.59 -9.15
C SER A 116 -8.66 -6.10 -9.41
N ILE A 117 -8.72 -5.73 -10.69
CA ILE A 117 -8.98 -4.36 -11.09
C ILE A 117 -10.45 -4.30 -11.48
N THR A 118 -11.26 -3.66 -10.64
CA THR A 118 -12.66 -3.42 -10.99
C THR A 118 -12.78 -2.02 -11.54
N THR A 119 -13.33 -1.89 -12.75
CA THR A 119 -13.70 -0.60 -13.31
C THR A 119 -15.22 -0.45 -13.23
N GLU A 120 -15.68 0.47 -12.39
CA GLU A 120 -17.11 0.82 -12.29
C GLU A 120 -17.29 2.27 -12.77
N GLY A 121 -17.77 2.45 -13.99
CA GLY A 121 -17.83 3.77 -14.64
C GLY A 121 -16.42 4.36 -14.82
N ASN A 122 -16.15 5.51 -14.20
CA ASN A 122 -14.85 6.19 -14.24
C ASN A 122 -13.96 5.90 -13.03
N TYR A 123 -14.30 4.90 -12.22
CA TYR A 123 -13.55 4.54 -11.01
C TYR A 123 -12.84 3.22 -11.22
N LYS A 124 -11.57 3.17 -10.84
CA LYS A 124 -10.77 1.95 -10.78
C LYS A 124 -10.50 1.61 -9.33
N TYR A 125 -10.61 0.33 -8.99
CA TYR A 125 -10.32 -0.20 -7.68
C TYR A 125 -9.23 -1.27 -7.79
N LEU A 126 -8.28 -1.26 -6.86
CA LEU A 126 -7.23 -2.28 -6.77
C LEU A 126 -7.42 -3.16 -5.54
N VAL A 127 -7.28 -4.47 -5.74
CA VAL A 127 -7.19 -5.49 -4.70
C VAL A 127 -5.87 -6.25 -4.86
N LEU A 128 -5.09 -6.37 -3.80
CA LEU A 128 -3.90 -7.24 -3.73
C LEU A 128 -4.15 -8.45 -2.80
N PRO A 129 -3.51 -9.61 -3.06
CA PRO A 129 -3.74 -10.82 -2.30
C PRO A 129 -3.08 -10.76 -0.92
N ARG A 130 -3.51 -11.63 0.00
CA ARG A 130 -2.83 -11.83 1.29
C ARG A 130 -1.63 -12.75 1.09
N LEU A 131 -0.42 -12.30 1.44
CA LEU A 131 0.74 -13.20 1.50
C LEU A 131 0.68 -14.09 2.75
N LEU A 132 1.01 -15.37 2.60
CA LEU A 132 1.15 -16.35 3.68
C LEU A 132 2.56 -16.23 4.27
N LEU A 133 2.69 -15.45 5.34
CA LEU A 133 3.96 -15.18 6.01
C LEU A 133 3.90 -15.75 7.44
N GLU A 134 4.96 -16.45 7.87
CA GLU A 134 5.00 -17.15 9.16
C GLU A 134 5.35 -16.21 10.33
N GLU A 135 6.21 -15.22 10.12
CA GLU A 135 6.71 -14.33 11.19
C GLU A 135 6.75 -12.87 10.73
N VAL A 136 5.59 -12.19 10.78
CA VAL A 136 5.48 -10.76 10.49
C VAL A 136 4.84 -10.03 11.65
N THR A 137 5.44 -8.92 12.06
CA THR A 137 4.97 -8.03 13.13
C THR A 137 4.69 -6.66 12.55
N LEU A 138 3.98 -5.82 13.30
CA LEU A 138 3.75 -4.44 12.87
C LEU A 138 5.08 -3.69 12.69
N LEU A 139 6.06 -3.96 13.56
CA LEU A 139 7.37 -3.34 13.47
C LEU A 139 8.13 -3.77 12.20
N THR A 140 8.14 -5.08 11.88
CA THR A 140 8.84 -5.53 10.67
C THR A 140 8.15 -5.04 9.40
N THR A 141 6.83 -4.87 9.39
CA THR A 141 6.11 -4.23 8.29
C THR A 141 6.50 -2.77 8.12
N VAL A 142 6.61 -1.99 9.19
CA VAL A 142 7.08 -0.59 9.10
C VAL A 142 8.51 -0.53 8.55
N CYS A 143 9.41 -1.40 9.02
CA CYS A 143 10.76 -1.49 8.49
C CYS A 143 10.78 -1.84 7.00
N LYS A 144 9.93 -2.78 6.57
CA LYS A 144 9.85 -3.18 5.17
C LYS A 144 9.32 -2.06 4.28
N ILE A 145 8.26 -1.37 4.70
CA ILE A 145 7.76 -0.17 3.99
C ILE A 145 8.88 0.87 3.85
N GLN A 146 9.67 1.11 4.90
CA GLN A 146 10.77 2.07 4.86
C GLN A 146 11.89 1.63 3.89
N GLU A 147 12.16 0.33 3.78
CA GLU A 147 13.08 -0.25 2.81
C GLU A 147 12.62 0.03 1.38
N GLU A 148 11.38 -0.33 1.03
CA GLU A 148 10.84 -0.14 -0.33
C GLU A 148 10.75 1.36 -0.69
N LEU A 149 10.49 2.24 0.28
CA LEU A 149 10.56 3.70 0.05
C LEU A 149 11.99 4.18 -0.26
N GLY A 150 13.00 3.53 0.33
CA GLY A 150 14.39 3.75 -0.02
C GLY A 150 14.68 3.33 -1.46
N GLU A 151 14.16 2.18 -1.90
CA GLU A 151 14.29 1.68 -3.28
C GLU A 151 13.57 2.60 -4.28
N LEU A 152 12.35 3.04 -3.97
CA LEU A 152 11.61 4.02 -4.76
C LEU A 152 12.42 5.32 -4.93
N THR A 153 13.02 5.80 -3.85
CA THR A 153 13.90 6.98 -3.88
C THR A 153 15.11 6.76 -4.78
N GLN A 154 15.69 5.56 -4.78
CA GLN A 154 16.79 5.25 -5.69
C GLN A 154 16.37 5.32 -7.16
N PHE A 155 15.21 4.77 -7.54
CA PHE A 155 14.74 4.85 -8.93
C PHE A 155 14.48 6.30 -9.37
N LEU A 156 13.93 7.12 -8.47
CA LEU A 156 13.72 8.55 -8.72
C LEU A 156 15.05 9.33 -8.82
N GLY A 157 16.01 9.01 -7.95
CA GLY A 157 17.31 9.70 -7.85
C GLY A 157 18.33 9.29 -8.91
N LYS A 158 18.46 7.99 -9.22
CA LYS A 158 19.37 7.46 -10.27
C LYS A 158 19.07 8.05 -11.63
N ARG A 159 17.79 8.29 -11.95
CA ARG A 159 17.36 9.01 -13.16
C ARG A 159 18.00 10.39 -13.27
N LEU A 160 18.10 11.09 -12.14
CA LEU A 160 18.52 12.49 -12.10
C LEU A 160 20.04 12.66 -12.03
N GLY A 161 20.80 11.57 -11.81
CA GLY A 161 22.20 11.67 -11.43
C GLY A 161 22.39 12.62 -10.24
N ALA A 162 21.40 12.64 -9.33
CA ALA A 162 21.22 13.69 -8.31
C ALA A 162 22.42 13.82 -7.35
N SER A 163 23.32 12.82 -7.35
CA SER A 163 24.54 12.76 -6.54
C SER A 163 25.82 12.66 -7.38
N GLY A 164 25.77 12.99 -8.69
CA GLY A 164 26.91 12.85 -9.60
C GLY A 164 27.17 11.41 -10.07
N GLU A 165 26.17 10.53 -9.92
CA GLU A 165 26.23 9.13 -10.33
C GLU A 165 26.33 9.00 -11.86
N THR A 166 27.26 8.16 -12.32
CA THR A 166 27.56 7.98 -13.75
C THR A 166 26.50 7.17 -14.49
N SER A 167 25.71 6.37 -13.76
CA SER A 167 24.70 5.48 -14.33
C SER A 167 23.36 6.20 -14.44
N ARG A 168 22.95 6.56 -15.65
CA ARG A 168 21.59 7.00 -15.94
C ARG A 168 20.77 5.79 -16.36
N LEU A 169 19.83 5.38 -15.52
CA LEU A 169 18.79 4.45 -15.94
C LEU A 169 17.92 5.09 -17.04
N PRO A 170 17.55 4.34 -18.09
CA PRO A 170 16.50 4.74 -19.01
C PRO A 170 15.21 5.13 -18.27
N ARG A 171 14.47 6.09 -18.84
CA ARG A 171 13.32 6.70 -18.15
C ARG A 171 12.20 5.68 -17.92
N ASP A 172 11.95 4.82 -18.89
CA ASP A 172 11.04 3.68 -18.85
C ASP A 172 11.44 2.68 -17.76
N GLU A 173 12.72 2.26 -17.70
CA GLU A 173 13.21 1.36 -16.66
C GLU A 173 13.08 1.96 -15.25
N ALA A 174 13.40 3.26 -15.09
CA ALA A 174 13.27 3.93 -13.80
C ALA A 174 11.80 4.04 -13.36
N LEU A 175 10.90 4.32 -14.30
CA LEU A 175 9.47 4.37 -14.05
C LEU A 175 8.89 2.99 -13.69
N GLN A 176 9.29 1.94 -14.41
CA GLN A 176 8.91 0.57 -14.10
C GLN A 176 9.35 0.19 -12.68
N GLY A 177 10.60 0.49 -12.32
CA GLY A 177 11.09 0.30 -10.96
C GLY A 177 10.25 1.05 -9.93
N CYS A 178 9.89 2.32 -10.19
CA CYS A 178 9.00 3.07 -9.29
C CYS A 178 7.63 2.39 -9.11
N ALA A 179 7.03 1.85 -10.18
CA ALA A 179 5.76 1.14 -10.10
C ALA A 179 5.87 -0.13 -9.26
N GLU A 180 6.94 -0.89 -9.43
CA GLU A 180 7.21 -2.11 -8.67
C GLU A 180 7.39 -1.83 -7.17
N GLU A 181 8.11 -0.76 -6.81
CA GLU A 181 8.27 -0.37 -5.40
C GLU A 181 6.97 0.14 -4.78
N LEU A 182 6.15 0.89 -5.54
CA LEU A 182 4.82 1.30 -5.08
C LEU A 182 3.92 0.08 -4.82
N LEU A 183 3.99 -0.95 -5.67
CA LEU A 183 3.26 -2.20 -5.48
C LEU A 183 3.79 -2.98 -4.27
N ASP A 184 5.10 -3.03 -4.05
CA ASP A 184 5.69 -3.70 -2.88
C ASP A 184 5.24 -3.03 -1.56
N VAL A 185 5.22 -1.68 -1.49
CA VAL A 185 4.68 -0.94 -0.34
C VAL A 185 3.19 -1.24 -0.13
N ALA A 186 2.37 -1.17 -1.19
CA ALA A 186 0.95 -1.47 -1.11
C ALA A 186 0.71 -2.91 -0.64
N GLN A 187 1.43 -3.88 -1.19
CA GLN A 187 1.34 -5.30 -0.84
C GLN A 187 1.66 -5.55 0.64
N CYS A 188 2.65 -4.86 1.20
CA CYS A 188 2.97 -4.90 2.63
C CYS A 188 1.77 -4.43 3.48
N CYS A 189 1.15 -3.33 3.09
CA CYS A 189 0.00 -2.77 3.80
C CYS A 189 -1.22 -3.69 3.74
N PHE A 190 -1.55 -4.21 2.54
CA PHE A 190 -2.67 -5.16 2.36
C PHE A 190 -2.47 -6.43 3.19
N THR A 191 -1.28 -7.02 3.12
CA THR A 191 -0.96 -8.22 3.89
C THR A 191 -1.10 -7.99 5.39
N MET A 192 -0.59 -6.85 5.90
CA MET A 192 -0.71 -6.54 7.31
C MET A 192 -2.16 -6.28 7.73
N MET A 193 -2.97 -5.61 6.90
CA MET A 193 -4.41 -5.43 7.16
C MET A 193 -5.14 -6.77 7.32
N TYR A 194 -4.86 -7.75 6.47
CA TYR A 194 -5.41 -9.10 6.62
C TYR A 194 -4.91 -9.79 7.91
N ILE A 195 -3.63 -9.62 8.26
CA ILE A 195 -3.08 -10.16 9.53
C ILE A 195 -3.78 -9.52 10.74
N LEU A 196 -4.04 -8.21 10.74
CA LEU A 196 -4.77 -7.54 11.82
C LEU A 196 -6.21 -8.04 11.94
N ALA A 197 -6.88 -8.27 10.80
CA ALA A 197 -8.22 -8.84 10.78
C ALA A 197 -8.27 -10.24 11.39
N GLU A 198 -7.30 -11.09 11.08
CA GLU A 198 -7.22 -12.44 11.64
C GLU A 198 -6.82 -12.44 13.12
N ARG A 199 -5.76 -11.70 13.47
CA ARG A 199 -5.15 -11.71 14.80
C ARG A 199 -5.99 -11.00 15.84
N TYR A 200 -6.58 -9.86 15.49
CA TYR A 200 -7.29 -8.98 16.42
C TYR A 200 -8.76 -8.80 16.09
N GLY A 201 -9.25 -9.32 14.96
CA GLY A 201 -10.64 -9.18 14.58
C GLY A 201 -11.01 -7.81 14.01
N ALA A 202 -10.03 -7.09 13.46
CA ALA A 202 -10.28 -5.85 12.76
C ALA A 202 -11.25 -6.09 11.59
N ASP A 203 -12.33 -5.30 11.51
CA ASP A 203 -13.34 -5.42 10.47
C ASP A 203 -12.90 -4.63 9.23
N ILE A 204 -12.39 -5.34 8.23
CA ILE A 204 -11.86 -4.74 6.99
C ILE A 204 -12.92 -3.90 6.29
N GLY A 205 -14.16 -4.38 6.20
CA GLY A 205 -15.25 -3.69 5.52
C GLY A 205 -15.53 -2.33 6.16
N ILE A 206 -15.66 -2.29 7.48
CA ILE A 206 -15.88 -1.04 8.24
C ILE A 206 -14.67 -0.09 8.10
N LEU A 207 -13.45 -0.62 8.18
CA LEU A 207 -12.22 0.17 8.06
C LEU A 207 -12.10 0.83 6.69
N VAL A 208 -12.32 0.06 5.63
CA VAL A 208 -12.29 0.54 4.24
C VAL A 208 -13.42 1.54 3.99
N GLU A 209 -14.64 1.27 4.45
CA GLU A 209 -15.77 2.19 4.31
C GLU A 209 -15.47 3.55 4.96
N ARG A 210 -14.98 3.54 6.20
CA ARG A 210 -14.60 4.76 6.91
C ARG A 210 -13.44 5.49 6.23
N HIS A 211 -12.47 4.75 5.71
CA HIS A 211 -11.36 5.31 4.95
C HIS A 211 -11.86 6.01 3.67
N ILE A 212 -12.70 5.35 2.87
CA ILE A 212 -13.28 5.96 1.66
C ILE A 212 -14.10 7.20 2.02
N GLU A 213 -14.92 7.15 3.08
CA GLU A 213 -15.69 8.30 3.54
C GLU A 213 -14.80 9.49 3.96
N LYS A 214 -13.65 9.23 4.59
CA LYS A 214 -12.64 10.25 4.88
C LYS A 214 -12.11 10.89 3.60
N LEU A 215 -11.80 10.10 2.57
CA LEU A 215 -11.33 10.61 1.27
C LEU A 215 -12.39 11.46 0.56
N ARG A 216 -13.66 11.04 0.62
CA ARG A 216 -14.79 11.81 0.08
C ARG A 216 -14.92 13.17 0.77
N ARG A 217 -14.81 13.22 2.10
CA ARG A 217 -14.83 14.49 2.86
C ARG A 217 -13.68 15.42 2.52
N LYS A 218 -12.51 14.86 2.20
CA LYS A 218 -11.35 15.63 1.72
C LYS A 218 -11.50 16.09 0.26
N GLY A 219 -12.54 15.63 -0.44
CA GLY A 219 -12.79 15.95 -1.85
C GLY A 219 -11.88 15.21 -2.84
N TYR A 220 -11.25 14.11 -2.41
CA TYR A 220 -10.29 13.36 -3.24
C TYR A 220 -10.99 12.37 -4.18
N CYS A 221 -12.17 11.89 -3.79
CA CYS A 221 -13.07 11.08 -4.62
C CYS A 221 -14.54 11.41 -4.33
N THR A 222 -15.43 11.12 -5.27
CA THR A 222 -16.88 11.39 -5.17
C THR A 222 -17.72 10.15 -4.86
N ARG A 223 -17.12 8.95 -4.96
CA ARG A 223 -17.71 7.66 -4.63
C ARG A 223 -16.68 6.80 -3.95
#